data_AF-A0A2Z4ZJ69-F1
#
_entry.id   AF-A0A2Z4ZJ69-F1
#
_cell.length_a   1.000
_cell.length_b   1.000
_cell.length_c   1.000
_cell.angle_alpha   90.00
_cell.angle_beta   90.00
_cell.angle_gamma   90.00
#
_symmetry.space_group_name_H-M   'P 1'
#
loop_
_entity.id
_entity.type
_entity.pdbx_description
1 polymer ?
#
loop_
_entity_poly.entity_id
_entity_poly.type
_entity_poly.pdbx_seq_one_letter_code
_entity_poly.pdbx_strand_id
1 'polypeptide(L)'
;MEPKGGMPFLGAVSLHVHEYTHYLHNLSTTAGLQALLACFWLVVPFVNNTDGRGWYTAPKKKETSEDNNLALAFKLMTSARGSIDGIPPEKDFNWPKITEWTFGVIQEESVQLSQSAEDNIGHIKVSAIPITAKSRDLKFDLVLRPGLDFISEGVAYDIEREQRRLAGIDEWSLDENTPSYPYLAYRPLIEHCVGHKTTLLDRVIIGNAALLSHHVSDTFFELCFAFKRDKLRGDERIDELKVVVDRTLNEFRSQAARTGFSHAKQIKEILAGSRDLYPAVELYGRLIEKGLKLRAKQPMMEHLFAQKHLSPDEFRNVTVNLLERQICQEKSDGTVKIEWIGAKKSVADLPAKKHHQLAVLQASIHFLQQHFTRSGRLANTAELEPSPCPFRGACVAQKQFGSPAECETKPWLVSVADGKSQVCFYEAARLSLRLDRRNKGNQPVYTTPV
;
A
#
# COMPACT_ATOMS: atom_id res chain seq x y z
N MET A 1 8.76 20.22 3.97
CA MET A 1 8.31 20.91 5.18
C MET A 1 9.15 22.14 5.52
N GLU A 2 10.36 22.29 4.97
CA GLU A 2 11.27 23.41 5.33
C GLU A 2 11.93 24.02 4.06
N PRO A 3 11.32 24.96 3.33
CA PRO A 3 11.96 25.66 2.21
C PRO A 3 12.68 26.95 2.67
N LYS A 4 13.49 27.53 1.76
CA LYS A 4 14.52 28.57 2.01
C LYS A 4 14.01 29.88 2.66
N GLY A 5 12.70 30.08 2.73
CA GLY A 5 12.03 31.22 3.36
C GLY A 5 11.26 30.91 4.64
N GLY A 6 11.43 29.72 5.24
CA GLY A 6 10.86 29.34 6.54
C GLY A 6 9.39 28.88 6.52
N MET A 7 8.60 29.25 5.50
CA MET A 7 7.21 28.80 5.33
C MET A 7 7.16 27.55 4.44
N PRO A 8 6.59 26.40 4.85
CA PRO A 8 6.46 25.20 4.01
C PRO A 8 5.83 25.52 2.65
N PHE A 9 6.21 24.80 1.57
CA PHE A 9 5.48 24.90 0.30
C PHE A 9 3.98 24.72 0.55
N LEU A 10 3.15 25.54 -0.09
CA LEU A 10 1.70 25.44 0.03
C LEU A 10 1.27 24.01 -0.34
N GLY A 11 0.60 23.31 0.58
CA GLY A 11 0.21 21.90 0.40
C GLY A 11 1.27 20.85 0.78
N ALA A 12 2.44 21.23 1.31
CA ALA A 12 3.44 20.24 1.74
C ALA A 12 2.91 19.35 2.88
N VAL A 13 2.23 19.93 3.86
CA VAL A 13 1.62 19.15 4.96
C VAL A 13 0.52 18.26 4.43
N SER A 14 -0.35 18.76 3.53
CA SER A 14 -1.43 17.96 2.97
C SER A 14 -0.90 16.75 2.19
N LEU A 15 0.17 16.91 1.40
CA LEU A 15 0.83 15.80 0.71
C LEU A 15 1.47 14.82 1.69
N HIS A 16 2.13 15.30 2.75
CA HIS A 16 2.68 14.39 3.76
C HIS A 16 1.61 13.63 4.54
N VAL A 17 0.46 14.25 4.79
CA VAL A 17 -0.71 13.61 5.40
C VAL A 17 -1.28 12.53 4.47
N HIS A 18 -1.35 12.83 3.16
CA HIS A 18 -1.76 11.87 2.12
C HIS A 18 -0.88 10.61 2.18
N GLU A 19 0.43 10.76 2.00
CA GLU A 19 1.39 9.64 2.01
C GLU A 19 1.40 8.89 3.34
N TYR A 20 1.25 9.61 4.45
CA TYR A 20 1.19 9.00 5.77
C TYR A 20 -0.11 8.19 5.98
N THR A 21 -1.21 8.60 5.35
CA THR A 21 -2.47 7.83 5.35
C THR A 21 -2.27 6.48 4.65
N HIS A 22 -1.65 6.47 3.47
CA HIS A 22 -1.26 5.21 2.81
C HIS A 22 -0.36 4.35 3.70
N TYR A 23 0.64 4.98 4.33
CA TYR A 23 1.55 4.27 5.24
C TYR A 23 0.82 3.60 6.41
N LEU A 24 -0.14 4.32 7.02
CA LEU A 24 -0.99 3.78 8.08
C LEU A 24 -1.83 2.61 7.54
N HIS A 25 -2.50 2.75 6.39
CA HIS A 25 -3.31 1.68 5.83
C HIS A 25 -2.47 0.42 5.56
N ASN A 26 -1.30 0.57 4.93
CA ASN A 26 -0.43 -0.56 4.58
C ASN A 26 0.04 -1.38 5.79
N LEU A 27 0.26 -0.77 6.96
CA LEU A 27 0.83 -1.46 8.13
C LEU A 27 -0.12 -1.70 9.29
N SER A 28 -1.34 -1.18 9.22
CA SER A 28 -2.29 -1.28 10.34
C SER A 28 -3.68 -1.76 9.95
N THR A 29 -3.91 -2.08 8.68
CA THR A 29 -5.19 -2.64 8.20
C THR A 29 -5.05 -4.07 7.72
N THR A 30 -6.16 -4.80 7.71
CA THR A 30 -6.20 -6.18 7.22
C THR A 30 -5.83 -6.26 5.74
N ALA A 31 -6.43 -5.39 4.91
CA ALA A 31 -6.14 -5.32 3.49
C ALA A 31 -4.66 -5.03 3.20
N GLY A 32 -4.07 -4.06 3.91
CA GLY A 32 -2.65 -3.73 3.83
C GLY A 32 -1.73 -4.90 4.15
N LEU A 33 -2.01 -5.61 5.25
CA LEU A 33 -1.19 -6.75 5.67
C LEU A 33 -1.37 -7.98 4.80
N GLN A 34 -2.57 -8.22 4.26
CA GLN A 34 -2.81 -9.29 3.30
C GLN A 34 -2.05 -9.05 1.99
N ALA A 35 -2.13 -7.84 1.44
CA ALA A 35 -1.38 -7.46 0.24
C ALA A 35 0.14 -7.58 0.45
N LEU A 36 0.62 -7.13 1.61
CA LEU A 36 2.03 -7.23 2.00
C LEU A 36 2.48 -8.69 2.15
N LEU A 37 1.73 -9.53 2.88
CA LEU A 37 2.06 -10.94 3.06
C LEU A 37 2.07 -11.69 1.73
N ALA A 38 1.09 -11.44 0.86
CA ALA A 38 1.04 -12.02 -0.48
C ALA A 38 2.25 -11.60 -1.33
N CYS A 39 2.71 -10.35 -1.21
CA CYS A 39 3.97 -9.90 -1.81
C CYS A 39 5.17 -10.72 -1.29
N PHE A 40 5.26 -10.97 0.03
CA PHE A 40 6.33 -11.79 0.60
C PHE A 40 6.25 -13.26 0.18
N TRP A 41 5.06 -13.83 -0.05
CA TRP A 41 4.92 -15.17 -0.61
C TRP A 41 5.58 -15.32 -1.99
N LEU A 42 5.68 -14.24 -2.76
CA LEU A 42 6.36 -14.22 -4.05
C LEU A 42 7.90 -14.20 -3.92
N VAL A 43 8.47 -13.96 -2.74
CA VAL A 43 9.92 -14.02 -2.52
C VAL A 43 10.47 -15.42 -2.80
N VAL A 44 9.76 -16.47 -2.40
CA VAL A 44 10.23 -17.86 -2.56
C VAL A 44 10.39 -18.25 -4.04
N PRO A 45 9.35 -18.15 -4.91
CA PRO A 45 9.52 -18.46 -6.33
C PRO A 45 10.49 -17.50 -7.03
N PHE A 46 10.58 -16.24 -6.59
CA PHE A 46 11.56 -15.29 -7.10
C PHE A 46 13.00 -15.76 -6.84
N VAL A 47 13.33 -16.10 -5.60
CA VAL A 47 14.65 -16.57 -5.18
C VAL A 47 15.06 -17.84 -5.95
N ASN A 48 14.13 -18.79 -6.13
CA ASN A 48 14.41 -20.07 -6.82
C ASN A 48 14.91 -19.87 -8.25
N ASN A 49 14.49 -18.78 -8.90
CA ASN A 49 14.77 -18.46 -10.29
C ASN A 49 15.75 -17.28 -10.44
N THR A 50 16.49 -16.96 -9.38
CA THR A 50 17.46 -15.87 -9.32
C THR A 50 18.90 -16.38 -9.40
N ASP A 51 19.74 -15.72 -10.20
CA ASP A 51 21.14 -16.08 -10.40
C ASP A 51 22.08 -15.55 -9.29
N GLY A 52 23.39 -15.81 -9.42
CA GLY A 52 24.40 -15.34 -8.45
C GLY A 52 24.53 -13.82 -8.37
N ARG A 53 24.03 -13.09 -9.37
CA ARG A 53 23.97 -11.62 -9.40
C ARG A 53 22.64 -11.09 -8.87
N GLY A 54 21.66 -11.93 -8.54
CA GLY A 54 20.36 -11.44 -8.10
C GLY A 54 19.46 -11.05 -9.28
N TRP A 55 19.71 -11.56 -10.48
CA TRP A 55 18.85 -11.38 -11.65
C TRP A 55 17.88 -12.56 -11.78
N TYR A 56 16.60 -12.24 -11.86
CA TYR A 56 15.52 -13.21 -12.02
C TYR A 56 15.30 -13.55 -13.49
N THR A 57 15.14 -14.85 -13.76
CA THR A 57 14.77 -15.38 -15.07
C THR A 57 13.57 -16.30 -14.93
N ALA A 58 12.45 -15.95 -15.57
CA ALA A 58 11.22 -16.73 -15.54
C ALA A 58 11.44 -18.16 -16.08
N PRO A 59 10.87 -19.19 -15.43
CA PRO A 59 11.01 -20.57 -15.87
C PRO A 59 10.38 -20.78 -17.26
N LYS A 60 11.07 -21.55 -18.12
CA LYS A 60 10.63 -21.82 -19.51
C LYS A 60 9.46 -22.80 -19.62
N LYS A 61 9.24 -23.63 -18.59
CA LYS A 61 8.12 -24.59 -18.51
C LYS A 61 7.27 -24.25 -17.30
N LYS A 62 5.95 -24.39 -17.44
CA LYS A 62 5.01 -24.35 -16.33
C LYS A 62 5.26 -25.55 -15.42
N GLU A 63 5.98 -25.37 -14.32
CA GLU A 63 6.00 -26.36 -13.25
C GLU A 63 4.72 -26.17 -12.44
N THR A 64 3.84 -27.17 -12.46
CA THR A 64 2.45 -27.03 -12.02
C THR A 64 2.28 -26.65 -10.55
N SER A 65 3.21 -27.02 -9.66
CA SER A 65 3.13 -26.69 -8.23
C SER A 65 3.63 -25.29 -7.88
N GLU A 66 4.75 -24.83 -8.46
CA GLU A 66 5.25 -23.47 -8.24
C GLU A 66 4.33 -22.42 -8.86
N ASP A 67 3.74 -22.72 -10.02
CA ASP A 67 2.76 -21.86 -10.68
C ASP A 67 1.48 -21.66 -9.84
N ASN A 68 1.05 -22.70 -9.09
CA ASN A 68 -0.15 -22.60 -8.25
C ASN A 68 0.06 -21.68 -7.03
N ASN A 69 1.22 -21.76 -6.37
CA ASN A 69 1.55 -20.89 -5.24
C ASN A 69 1.70 -19.43 -5.66
N LEU A 70 2.30 -19.21 -6.83
CA LEU A 70 2.41 -17.89 -7.43
C LEU A 70 1.02 -17.33 -7.79
N ALA A 71 0.18 -18.14 -8.44
CA ALA A 71 -1.20 -17.75 -8.75
C ALA A 71 -2.02 -17.45 -7.48
N LEU A 72 -1.85 -18.24 -6.42
CA LEU A 72 -2.50 -18.01 -5.13
C LEU A 72 -2.08 -16.66 -4.53
N ALA A 73 -0.78 -16.37 -4.49
CA ALA A 73 -0.26 -15.11 -3.97
C ALA A 73 -0.78 -13.91 -4.78
N PHE A 74 -0.79 -13.98 -6.12
CA PHE A 74 -1.36 -12.92 -6.96
C PHE A 74 -2.87 -12.75 -6.75
N LYS A 75 -3.64 -13.85 -6.64
CA LYS A 75 -5.09 -13.77 -6.34
C LYS A 75 -5.34 -13.07 -5.01
N LEU A 76 -4.64 -13.47 -3.94
CA LEU A 76 -4.77 -12.83 -2.63
C LEU A 76 -4.39 -11.36 -2.66
N MET A 77 -3.27 -11.05 -3.30
CA MET A 77 -2.81 -9.66 -3.45
C MET A 77 -3.84 -8.82 -4.22
N THR A 78 -4.34 -9.29 -5.36
CA THR A 78 -5.35 -8.58 -6.16
C THR A 78 -6.67 -8.44 -5.42
N SER A 79 -7.12 -9.47 -4.69
CA SER A 79 -8.34 -9.38 -3.87
C SER A 79 -8.22 -8.35 -2.74
N ALA A 80 -7.07 -8.27 -2.07
CA ALA A 80 -6.84 -7.28 -1.02
C ALA A 80 -6.66 -5.86 -1.57
N ARG A 81 -5.93 -5.72 -2.69
CA ARG A 81 -5.68 -4.43 -3.34
C ARG A 81 -6.87 -3.87 -4.11
N GLY A 82 -7.77 -4.76 -4.52
CA GLY A 82 -8.81 -4.44 -5.49
C GLY A 82 -8.24 -4.41 -6.91
N SER A 83 -9.13 -4.17 -7.88
CA SER A 83 -8.72 -4.04 -9.28
C SER A 83 -9.68 -3.13 -10.03
N ILE A 84 -9.20 -2.65 -11.18
CA ILE A 84 -10.02 -1.95 -12.15
C ILE A 84 -9.69 -2.46 -13.55
N ASP A 85 -10.74 -2.93 -14.24
CA ASP A 85 -10.66 -3.34 -15.64
C ASP A 85 -11.20 -2.24 -16.55
N GLY A 86 -10.78 -2.24 -17.81
CA GLY A 86 -11.24 -1.28 -18.83
C GLY A 86 -10.42 0.00 -18.93
N ILE A 87 -9.38 0.17 -18.10
CA ILE A 87 -8.40 1.24 -18.31
C ILE A 87 -7.62 0.94 -19.60
N PRO A 88 -7.49 1.92 -20.52
CA PRO A 88 -6.71 1.75 -21.73
C PRO A 88 -5.27 1.27 -21.44
N PRO A 89 -4.75 0.32 -22.21
CA PRO A 89 -3.49 -0.35 -21.87
C PRO A 89 -2.25 0.50 -22.19
N GLU A 90 -2.39 1.69 -22.78
CA GLU A 90 -1.26 2.53 -23.15
C GLU A 90 -0.44 2.94 -21.93
N LYS A 91 0.89 2.89 -22.10
CA LYS A 91 1.86 3.13 -21.03
C LYS A 91 1.79 4.56 -20.46
N ASP A 92 1.43 5.52 -21.30
CA ASP A 92 1.32 6.94 -20.93
C ASP A 92 -0.15 7.40 -20.84
N PHE A 93 -1.07 6.46 -20.57
CA PHE A 93 -2.47 6.82 -20.39
C PHE A 93 -2.61 7.80 -19.23
N ASN A 94 -3.04 9.01 -19.56
CA ASN A 94 -3.36 10.04 -18.58
C ASN A 94 -4.87 10.24 -18.55
N TRP A 95 -5.45 10.20 -17.36
CA TRP A 95 -6.88 10.37 -17.19
C TRP A 95 -7.32 11.75 -17.68
N PRO A 96 -8.27 11.85 -18.62
CA PRO A 96 -8.87 13.14 -18.92
C PRO A 96 -9.66 13.63 -17.71
N LYS A 97 -10.01 14.91 -17.69
CA LYS A 97 -10.94 15.46 -16.70
C LYS A 97 -12.31 14.81 -16.89
N ILE A 98 -12.70 13.93 -15.97
CA ILE A 98 -14.00 13.26 -15.99
C ILE A 98 -15.04 14.23 -15.45
N THR A 99 -16.11 14.44 -16.22
CA THR A 99 -17.22 15.33 -15.87
C THR A 99 -18.40 14.60 -15.26
N GLU A 100 -18.51 13.30 -15.51
CA GLU A 100 -19.61 12.47 -15.02
C GLU A 100 -19.13 11.04 -14.74
N TRP A 101 -19.54 10.52 -13.57
CA TRP A 101 -19.41 9.12 -13.20
C TRP A 101 -20.81 8.50 -13.12
N THR A 102 -21.04 7.44 -13.89
CA THR A 102 -22.26 6.63 -13.80
C THR A 102 -21.89 5.26 -13.26
N PHE A 103 -22.71 4.73 -12.34
CA PHE A 103 -22.47 3.46 -11.67
C PHE A 103 -23.60 2.48 -11.97
N GLY A 104 -23.22 1.24 -12.27
CA GLY A 104 -24.15 0.15 -12.57
C GLY A 104 -24.63 -0.59 -11.34
N VAL A 105 -25.17 -1.79 -11.57
CA VAL A 105 -25.59 -2.70 -10.50
C VAL A 105 -24.38 -3.46 -9.98
N ILE A 106 -24.25 -3.56 -8.65
CA ILE A 106 -23.19 -4.34 -8.01
C ILE A 106 -23.36 -5.82 -8.35
N GLN A 107 -22.24 -6.45 -8.68
CA GLN A 107 -22.14 -7.85 -9.05
C GLN A 107 -21.34 -8.59 -7.98
N GLU A 108 -21.91 -9.66 -7.46
CA GLU A 108 -21.20 -10.55 -6.53
C GLU A 108 -20.31 -11.52 -7.31
N GLU A 109 -19.06 -11.62 -6.89
CA GLU A 109 -18.06 -12.51 -7.41
C GLU A 109 -17.46 -13.34 -6.25
N SER A 110 -16.87 -14.49 -6.59
CA SER A 110 -16.15 -15.31 -5.63
C SER A 110 -14.81 -15.70 -6.23
N VAL A 111 -13.73 -15.40 -5.50
CA VAL A 111 -12.38 -15.80 -5.87
C VAL A 111 -12.04 -17.07 -5.11
N GLN A 112 -11.93 -18.17 -5.85
CA GLN A 112 -11.49 -19.46 -5.29
C GLN A 112 -9.97 -19.46 -5.07
N LEU A 113 -9.58 -19.83 -3.85
CA LEU A 113 -8.20 -20.01 -3.41
C LEU A 113 -7.85 -21.50 -3.41
N SER A 114 -6.86 -21.87 -4.23
CA SER A 114 -6.45 -23.27 -4.39
C SER A 114 -4.93 -23.35 -4.58
N GLN A 115 -4.28 -24.31 -3.92
CA GLN A 115 -2.85 -24.65 -4.14
C GLN A 115 -2.69 -25.78 -5.16
N SER A 116 -3.75 -26.52 -5.47
CA SER A 116 -3.77 -27.54 -6.50
C SER A 116 -5.17 -27.70 -7.08
N ALA A 117 -5.30 -28.46 -8.19
CA ALA A 117 -6.60 -28.73 -8.80
C ALA A 117 -7.58 -29.46 -7.87
N GLU A 118 -7.07 -30.14 -6.84
CA GLU A 118 -7.84 -30.95 -5.90
C GLU A 118 -7.98 -30.30 -4.51
N ASP A 119 -7.27 -29.20 -4.25
CA ASP A 119 -7.18 -28.58 -2.91
C ASP A 119 -7.84 -27.18 -2.90
N ASN A 120 -9.07 -27.12 -2.39
CA ASN A 120 -9.79 -25.87 -2.15
C ASN A 120 -9.53 -25.39 -0.72
N ILE A 121 -8.80 -24.29 -0.60
CA ILE A 121 -8.34 -23.76 0.69
C ILE A 121 -9.28 -22.65 1.19
N GLY A 122 -10.13 -22.11 0.31
CA GLY A 122 -11.16 -21.15 0.70
C GLY A 122 -11.66 -20.29 -0.45
N HIS A 123 -12.54 -19.36 -0.11
CA HIS A 123 -13.13 -18.40 -1.03
C HIS A 123 -13.05 -17.00 -0.45
N ILE A 124 -12.74 -16.03 -1.30
CA ILE A 124 -12.86 -14.60 -0.98
C ILE A 124 -14.07 -14.06 -1.70
N LYS A 125 -15.04 -13.55 -0.96
CA LYS A 125 -16.14 -12.77 -1.54
C LYS A 125 -15.59 -11.45 -2.09
N VAL A 126 -15.88 -11.19 -3.35
CA VAL A 126 -15.51 -9.95 -4.03
C VAL A 126 -16.77 -9.36 -4.65
N SER A 127 -16.87 -8.05 -4.65
CA SER A 127 -17.99 -7.34 -5.26
C SER A 127 -17.43 -6.38 -6.28
N ALA A 128 -17.99 -6.43 -7.48
CA ALA A 128 -17.63 -5.57 -8.59
C ALA A 128 -18.76 -4.59 -8.90
N ILE A 129 -18.42 -3.43 -9.43
CA ILE A 129 -19.40 -2.47 -9.94
C ILE A 129 -18.98 -1.98 -11.32
N PRO A 130 -19.85 -2.09 -12.34
CA PRO A 130 -19.62 -1.44 -13.62
C PRO A 130 -19.64 0.07 -13.45
N ILE A 131 -18.69 0.77 -14.06
CA ILE A 131 -18.57 2.23 -14.02
C ILE A 131 -18.47 2.74 -15.45
N THR A 132 -19.23 3.78 -15.77
CA THR A 132 -19.01 4.58 -16.98
C THR A 132 -18.43 5.94 -16.57
N ALA A 133 -17.22 6.23 -17.02
CA ALA A 133 -16.58 7.54 -16.84
C ALA A 133 -16.68 8.34 -18.15
N LYS A 134 -17.25 9.55 -18.09
CA LYS A 134 -17.39 10.43 -19.26
C LYS A 134 -16.53 11.68 -19.13
N SER A 135 -15.80 11.97 -20.19
CA SER A 135 -15.21 13.29 -20.50
C SER A 135 -15.84 13.78 -21.80
N ARG A 136 -15.75 15.09 -22.11
CA ARG A 136 -16.47 15.77 -23.22
C ARG A 136 -16.73 14.89 -24.45
N ASP A 137 -15.69 14.24 -24.97
CA ASP A 137 -15.74 13.40 -26.16
C ASP A 137 -15.31 11.94 -25.93
N LEU A 138 -15.05 11.55 -24.68
CA LEU A 138 -14.52 10.23 -24.33
C LEU A 138 -15.41 9.52 -23.32
N LYS A 139 -15.61 8.23 -23.54
CA LYS A 139 -16.35 7.34 -22.64
C LYS A 139 -15.47 6.13 -22.33
N PHE A 140 -15.32 5.84 -21.05
CA PHE A 140 -14.64 4.65 -20.56
C PHE A 140 -15.65 3.78 -19.82
N ASP A 141 -15.75 2.52 -20.24
CA ASP A 141 -16.54 1.50 -19.55
C ASP A 141 -15.58 0.62 -18.75
N LEU A 142 -15.73 0.64 -17.44
CA LEU A 142 -14.80 0.09 -16.46
C LEU A 142 -15.53 -0.90 -15.55
N VAL A 143 -14.79 -1.79 -14.90
CA VAL A 143 -15.29 -2.63 -13.82
C VAL A 143 -14.39 -2.48 -12.61
N LEU A 144 -14.92 -1.90 -11.53
CA LEU A 144 -14.18 -1.65 -10.30
C LEU A 144 -14.50 -2.72 -9.26
N ARG A 145 -13.45 -3.27 -8.65
CA ARG A 145 -13.49 -4.06 -7.42
C ARG A 145 -12.79 -3.25 -6.33
N PRO A 146 -13.52 -2.51 -5.48
CA PRO A 146 -12.90 -1.63 -4.49
C PRO A 146 -12.01 -2.42 -3.52
N GLY A 147 -10.76 -2.02 -3.37
CA GLY A 147 -9.83 -2.60 -2.41
C GLY A 147 -8.85 -1.57 -1.89
N LEU A 148 -7.73 -2.01 -1.32
CA LEU A 148 -6.71 -1.13 -0.73
C LEU A 148 -6.33 0.04 -1.64
N ASP A 149 -6.05 -0.21 -2.92
CA ASP A 149 -5.53 0.83 -3.82
C ASP A 149 -6.55 1.94 -4.06
N PHE A 150 -7.82 1.58 -4.31
CA PHE A 150 -8.88 2.55 -4.55
C PHE A 150 -9.34 3.25 -3.27
N ILE A 151 -9.58 2.48 -2.20
CA ILE A 151 -10.12 3.00 -0.94
C ILE A 151 -9.06 3.83 -0.21
N SER A 152 -7.82 3.38 -0.15
CA SER A 152 -6.74 4.13 0.52
C SER A 152 -6.48 5.45 -0.17
N GLU A 153 -6.43 5.49 -1.51
CA GLU A 153 -6.26 6.75 -2.24
C GLU A 153 -7.44 7.70 -2.01
N GLY A 154 -8.66 7.16 -2.05
CA GLY A 154 -9.88 7.92 -1.79
C GLY A 154 -9.86 8.60 -0.42
N VAL A 155 -9.55 7.84 0.63
CA VAL A 155 -9.44 8.36 2.00
C VAL A 155 -8.28 9.35 2.14
N ALA A 156 -7.09 9.03 1.62
CA ALA A 156 -5.92 9.90 1.67
C ALA A 156 -6.19 11.25 0.98
N TYR A 157 -6.82 11.20 -0.20
CA TYR A 157 -7.18 12.39 -0.95
C TYR A 157 -8.26 13.22 -0.26
N ASP A 158 -9.30 12.59 0.30
CA ASP A 158 -10.34 13.30 1.04
C ASP A 158 -9.76 14.10 2.24
N ILE A 159 -8.78 13.52 2.94
CA ILE A 159 -8.06 14.19 4.04
C ILE A 159 -7.13 15.28 3.51
N GLU A 160 -6.40 15.01 2.43
CA GLU A 160 -5.53 15.98 1.78
C GLU A 160 -6.32 17.21 1.33
N ARG A 161 -7.44 16.98 0.63
CA ARG A 161 -8.37 18.00 0.15
C ARG A 161 -8.89 18.84 1.30
N GLU A 162 -9.22 18.22 2.43
CA GLU A 162 -9.64 18.94 3.63
C GLU A 162 -8.50 19.78 4.24
N GLN A 163 -7.28 19.26 4.31
CA GLN A 163 -6.13 20.04 4.77
C GLN A 163 -5.85 21.25 3.88
N ARG A 164 -6.00 21.10 2.56
CA ARG A 164 -5.91 22.19 1.58
C ARG A 164 -7.01 23.24 1.78
N ARG A 165 -8.26 22.79 1.97
CA ARG A 165 -9.41 23.67 2.26
C ARG A 165 -9.21 24.46 3.56
N LEU A 166 -8.79 23.78 4.62
CA LEU A 166 -8.50 24.39 5.92
C LEU A 166 -7.27 25.32 5.88
N ALA A 167 -6.38 25.16 4.91
CA ALA A 167 -5.28 26.09 4.63
C ALA A 167 -5.72 27.35 3.86
N GLY A 168 -7.01 27.46 3.51
CA GLY A 168 -7.57 28.61 2.78
C GLY A 168 -7.49 28.49 1.26
N ILE A 169 -7.24 27.30 0.70
CA ILE A 169 -7.35 27.08 -0.75
C ILE A 169 -8.84 27.09 -1.14
N ASP A 170 -9.17 27.88 -2.16
CA ASP A 170 -10.54 28.01 -2.65
C ASP A 170 -11.11 26.68 -3.16
N GLU A 171 -12.41 26.46 -2.90
CA GLU A 171 -13.11 25.22 -3.23
C GLU A 171 -13.01 24.84 -4.72
N TRP A 172 -12.98 25.83 -5.62
CA TRP A 172 -12.90 25.61 -7.07
C TRP A 172 -11.51 25.15 -7.54
N SER A 173 -10.46 25.38 -6.75
CA SER A 173 -9.07 25.02 -7.08
C SER A 173 -8.61 23.72 -6.42
N LEU A 174 -9.37 23.18 -5.45
CA LEU A 174 -8.96 21.99 -4.68
C LEU A 174 -8.65 20.77 -5.56
N ASP A 175 -9.40 20.63 -6.66
CA ASP A 175 -9.40 19.44 -7.51
C ASP A 175 -8.68 19.68 -8.86
N GLU A 176 -8.21 20.89 -9.15
CA GLU A 176 -7.77 21.31 -10.51
C GLU A 176 -6.62 20.46 -11.09
N ASN A 177 -5.66 20.06 -10.25
CA ASN A 177 -4.50 19.26 -10.64
C ASN A 177 -4.59 17.80 -10.18
N THR A 178 -5.78 17.35 -9.77
CA THR A 178 -5.97 15.99 -9.26
C THR A 178 -6.39 15.06 -10.40
N PRO A 179 -5.72 13.91 -10.60
CA PRO A 179 -6.16 12.91 -11.58
C PRO A 179 -7.60 12.45 -11.28
N SER A 180 -8.39 12.23 -12.32
CA SER A 180 -9.81 11.85 -12.15
C SER A 180 -9.99 10.51 -11.42
N TYR A 181 -9.10 9.55 -11.66
CA TYR A 181 -9.12 8.25 -11.00
C TYR A 181 -7.75 7.95 -10.35
N PRO A 182 -7.74 7.33 -9.15
CA PRO A 182 -8.91 6.96 -8.34
C PRO A 182 -9.45 8.12 -7.48
N TYR A 183 -8.70 9.22 -7.34
CA TYR A 183 -8.97 10.35 -6.42
C TYR A 183 -10.40 10.90 -6.49
N LEU A 184 -10.85 11.31 -7.68
CA LEU A 184 -12.14 11.99 -7.85
C LEU A 184 -13.31 11.02 -8.07
N ALA A 185 -13.05 9.70 -8.09
CA ALA A 185 -14.07 8.66 -8.27
C ALA A 185 -14.60 8.11 -6.93
N TYR A 186 -13.81 8.21 -5.85
CA TYR A 186 -14.15 7.64 -4.53
C TYR A 186 -15.43 8.21 -3.92
N ARG A 187 -15.51 9.54 -3.79
CA ARG A 187 -16.68 10.21 -3.23
C ARG A 187 -17.95 9.97 -4.06
N PRO A 188 -17.95 10.14 -5.40
CA PRO A 188 -19.12 9.84 -6.21
C PRO A 188 -19.62 8.40 -6.08
N LEU A 189 -18.71 7.42 -5.97
CA LEU A 189 -19.11 6.02 -5.76
C LEU A 189 -19.86 5.85 -4.43
N ILE A 190 -19.30 6.39 -3.33
CA ILE A 190 -19.96 6.31 -2.03
C ILE A 190 -21.32 7.00 -2.09
N GLU A 191 -21.39 8.24 -2.59
CA GLU A 191 -22.64 9.00 -2.69
C GLU A 191 -23.69 8.29 -3.55
N HIS A 192 -23.28 7.59 -4.61
CA HIS A 192 -24.15 6.72 -5.39
C HIS A 192 -24.70 5.54 -4.56
N CYS A 193 -23.83 4.80 -3.88
CA CYS A 193 -24.24 3.62 -3.09
C CYS A 193 -25.12 4.00 -1.88
N VAL A 194 -24.78 5.09 -1.18
CA VAL A 194 -25.57 5.58 -0.04
C VAL A 194 -26.86 6.29 -0.47
N GLY A 195 -26.90 6.83 -1.69
CA GLY A 195 -28.05 7.53 -2.26
C GLY A 195 -28.22 8.99 -1.81
N HIS A 196 -27.21 9.58 -1.17
CA HIS A 196 -27.20 10.99 -0.75
C HIS A 196 -25.77 11.53 -0.61
N LYS A 197 -25.63 12.85 -0.43
CA LYS A 197 -24.33 13.48 -0.17
C LYS A 197 -23.74 12.99 1.15
N THR A 198 -22.42 12.82 1.19
CA THR A 198 -21.69 12.38 2.38
C THR A 198 -20.75 13.45 2.92
N THR A 199 -20.50 13.41 4.21
CA THR A 199 -19.43 14.18 4.84
C THR A 199 -18.07 13.48 4.68
N LEU A 200 -16.99 14.21 4.92
CA LEU A 200 -15.64 13.64 5.00
C LEU A 200 -15.58 12.47 5.98
N LEU A 201 -16.15 12.63 7.18
CA LEU A 201 -16.08 11.60 8.21
C LEU A 201 -16.84 10.34 7.83
N ASP A 202 -17.98 10.47 7.14
CA ASP A 202 -18.72 9.30 6.65
C ASP A 202 -17.84 8.46 5.71
N ARG A 203 -17.16 9.12 4.78
CA ARG A 203 -16.27 8.46 3.80
C ARG A 203 -15.08 7.82 4.47
N VAL A 204 -14.44 8.50 5.42
CA VAL A 204 -13.32 7.93 6.18
C VAL A 204 -13.76 6.72 7.01
N ILE A 205 -14.93 6.77 7.67
CA ILE A 205 -15.48 5.63 8.43
C ILE A 205 -15.72 4.43 7.51
N ILE A 206 -16.40 4.62 6.37
CA ILE A 206 -16.69 3.56 5.40
C ILE A 206 -15.38 2.96 4.87
N GLY A 207 -14.47 3.80 4.39
CA GLY A 207 -13.19 3.36 3.82
C GLY A 207 -12.35 2.59 4.83
N ASN A 208 -12.11 3.18 6.00
CA ASN A 208 -11.29 2.55 7.02
C ASN A 208 -11.89 1.25 7.52
N ALA A 209 -13.21 1.20 7.80
CA ALA A 209 -13.85 -0.02 8.25
C ALA A 209 -13.75 -1.13 7.18
N ALA A 210 -13.94 -0.80 5.89
CA ALA A 210 -13.76 -1.77 4.81
C ALA A 210 -12.34 -2.35 4.76
N LEU A 211 -11.30 -1.53 4.94
CA LEU A 211 -9.90 -1.99 4.94
C LEU A 211 -9.55 -2.90 6.13
N LEU A 212 -10.35 -2.90 7.19
CA LEU A 212 -10.18 -3.80 8.35
C LEU A 212 -10.80 -5.19 8.13
N SER A 213 -11.56 -5.39 7.05
CA SER A 213 -12.17 -6.67 6.67
C SER A 213 -11.24 -7.52 5.78
N HIS A 214 -11.46 -8.84 5.77
CA HIS A 214 -10.88 -9.77 4.79
C HIS A 214 -11.59 -9.74 3.43
N HIS A 215 -12.82 -9.25 3.39
CA HIS A 215 -13.65 -9.15 2.19
C HIS A 215 -13.86 -7.67 1.84
N VAL A 216 -12.76 -6.98 1.52
CA VAL A 216 -12.69 -5.52 1.45
C VAL A 216 -13.81 -4.90 0.59
N SER A 217 -13.98 -5.38 -0.65
CA SER A 217 -15.01 -4.86 -1.57
C SER A 217 -16.43 -5.12 -1.09
N ASP A 218 -16.68 -6.32 -0.53
CA ASP A 218 -18.02 -6.74 -0.08
C ASP A 218 -18.43 -5.92 1.15
N THR A 219 -17.53 -5.82 2.13
CA THR A 219 -17.73 -4.98 3.31
C THR A 219 -17.88 -3.50 2.95
N PHE A 220 -17.15 -2.99 1.95
CA PHE A 220 -17.31 -1.61 1.47
C PHE A 220 -18.75 -1.31 1.01
N PHE A 221 -19.35 -2.20 0.21
CA PHE A 221 -20.74 -2.01 -0.24
C PHE A 221 -21.74 -2.26 0.89
N GLU A 222 -21.50 -3.24 1.76
CA GLU A 222 -22.34 -3.49 2.93
C GLU A 222 -22.42 -2.26 3.85
N LEU A 223 -21.29 -1.60 4.11
CA LEU A 223 -21.23 -0.35 4.88
C LEU A 223 -22.02 0.78 4.20
N CYS A 224 -21.85 0.96 2.88
CA CYS A 224 -22.63 1.96 2.14
C CYS A 224 -24.14 1.70 2.23
N PHE A 225 -24.57 0.43 2.09
CA PHE A 225 -25.97 0.08 2.16
C PHE A 225 -26.55 0.15 3.57
N ALA A 226 -25.77 -0.16 4.60
CA ALA A 226 -26.17 0.07 5.99
C ALA A 226 -26.43 1.55 6.24
N PHE A 227 -25.55 2.43 5.74
CA PHE A 227 -25.75 3.87 5.88
C PHE A 227 -26.98 4.37 5.11
N LYS A 228 -27.22 3.86 3.91
CA LYS A 228 -28.45 4.14 3.14
C LYS A 228 -29.71 3.79 3.95
N ARG A 229 -29.72 2.63 4.61
CA ARG A 229 -30.88 2.14 5.39
C ARG A 229 -31.11 3.00 6.64
N ASP A 230 -30.06 3.38 7.36
CA ASP A 230 -30.15 4.33 8.47
C ASP A 230 -30.84 5.64 8.00
N LYS A 231 -30.44 6.18 6.84
CA LYS A 231 -31.04 7.40 6.32
C LYS A 231 -32.51 7.24 5.92
N LEU A 232 -32.87 6.11 5.32
CA LEU A 232 -34.26 5.80 4.91
C LEU A 232 -35.18 5.58 6.12
N ARG A 233 -34.65 5.06 7.22
CA ARG A 233 -35.40 4.87 8.48
C ARG A 233 -35.82 6.20 9.12
N GLY A 234 -35.09 7.28 8.84
CA GLY A 234 -35.46 8.64 9.20
C GLY A 234 -35.22 9.02 10.66
N ASP A 235 -34.63 8.13 11.46
CA ASP A 235 -34.06 8.51 12.76
C ASP A 235 -32.60 8.96 12.57
N GLU A 236 -32.15 9.95 13.35
CA GLU A 236 -30.75 10.41 13.31
C GLU A 236 -29.77 9.38 13.92
N ARG A 237 -30.25 8.18 14.23
CA ARG A 237 -29.45 7.11 14.85
C ARG A 237 -28.82 6.25 13.75
N ILE A 238 -27.50 6.29 13.70
CA ILE A 238 -26.67 5.44 12.85
C ILE A 238 -26.57 4.07 13.52
N ASP A 239 -27.64 3.26 13.50
CA ASP A 239 -27.63 1.97 14.19
C ASP A 239 -27.10 0.86 13.27
N GLU A 240 -27.52 0.82 12.01
CA GLU A 240 -27.11 -0.25 11.11
C GLU A 240 -25.66 -0.12 10.65
N LEU A 241 -25.23 1.08 10.24
CA LEU A 241 -23.82 1.30 9.90
C LEU A 241 -22.93 1.02 11.10
N LYS A 242 -23.34 1.43 12.31
CA LYS A 242 -22.61 1.13 13.55
C LYS A 242 -22.52 -0.38 13.79
N VAL A 243 -23.58 -1.16 13.56
CA VAL A 243 -23.55 -2.62 13.70
C VAL A 243 -22.51 -3.24 12.76
N VAL A 244 -22.48 -2.84 11.49
CA VAL A 244 -21.50 -3.37 10.52
C VAL A 244 -20.08 -2.95 10.91
N VAL A 245 -19.87 -1.69 11.30
CA VAL A 245 -18.57 -1.19 11.78
C VAL A 245 -18.11 -1.97 13.03
N ASP A 246 -18.96 -2.10 14.05
CA ASP A 246 -18.61 -2.78 15.30
C ASP A 246 -18.30 -4.27 15.06
N ARG A 247 -19.05 -4.95 14.18
CA ARG A 247 -18.76 -6.32 13.77
C ARG A 247 -17.37 -6.43 13.14
N THR A 248 -17.07 -5.62 12.13
CA THR A 248 -15.77 -5.61 11.45
C THR A 248 -14.62 -5.28 12.40
N LEU A 249 -14.82 -4.31 13.31
CA LEU A 249 -13.82 -3.96 14.33
C LEU A 249 -13.57 -5.09 15.32
N ASN A 250 -14.60 -5.81 15.73
CA ASN A 250 -14.46 -6.93 16.67
C ASN A 250 -13.73 -8.11 16.02
N GLU A 251 -14.00 -8.40 14.75
CA GLU A 251 -13.26 -9.39 13.97
C GLU A 251 -11.78 -8.99 13.84
N PHE A 252 -11.51 -7.75 13.42
CA PHE A 252 -10.16 -7.21 13.33
C PHE A 252 -9.42 -7.29 14.68
N ARG A 253 -10.04 -6.86 15.78
CA ARG A 253 -9.43 -6.92 17.12
C ARG A 253 -9.11 -8.35 17.54
N SER A 254 -10.03 -9.28 17.28
CA SER A 254 -9.84 -10.70 17.58
C SER A 254 -8.63 -11.26 16.83
N GLN A 255 -8.44 -10.86 15.57
CA GLN A 255 -7.29 -11.27 14.77
C GLN A 255 -5.99 -10.59 15.21
N ALA A 256 -6.02 -9.28 15.44
CA ALA A 256 -4.86 -8.52 15.91
C ALA A 256 -4.34 -9.03 17.27
N ALA A 257 -5.21 -9.62 18.10
CA ALA A 257 -4.85 -10.23 19.38
C ALA A 257 -4.35 -11.69 19.25
N ARG A 258 -4.60 -12.39 18.14
CA ARG A 258 -4.17 -13.79 17.96
C ARG A 258 -2.65 -13.86 17.78
N THR A 259 -1.95 -14.33 18.81
CA THR A 259 -0.48 -14.49 18.84
C THR A 259 0.03 -15.62 17.94
N GLY A 260 -0.81 -16.60 17.60
CA GLY A 260 -0.44 -17.78 16.81
C GLY A 260 -0.33 -17.56 15.30
N PHE A 261 -1.00 -16.54 14.76
CA PHE A 261 -1.15 -16.29 13.31
C PHE A 261 -0.98 -14.80 12.98
N SER A 262 0.15 -14.20 13.38
CA SER A 262 0.43 -12.82 12.97
C SER A 262 1.08 -12.78 11.58
N HIS A 263 0.59 -11.92 10.69
CA HIS A 263 1.22 -11.65 9.38
C HIS A 263 2.72 -11.35 9.55
N ALA A 264 3.08 -10.60 10.60
CA ALA A 264 4.48 -10.31 10.94
C ALA A 264 5.32 -11.57 11.21
N LYS A 265 4.76 -12.61 11.85
CA LYS A 265 5.45 -13.88 12.07
C LYS A 265 5.69 -14.63 10.76
N GLN A 266 4.67 -14.74 9.91
CA GLN A 266 4.80 -15.40 8.61
C GLN A 266 5.84 -14.72 7.72
N ILE A 267 5.84 -13.38 7.68
CA ILE A 267 6.84 -12.61 6.92
C ILE A 267 8.26 -12.87 7.45
N LYS A 268 8.44 -12.93 8.79
CA LYS A 268 9.73 -13.28 9.40
C LYS A 268 10.18 -14.70 9.03
N GLU A 269 9.26 -15.66 8.98
CA GLU A 269 9.55 -17.06 8.62
C GLU A 269 10.01 -17.19 7.16
N ILE A 270 9.36 -16.49 6.23
CA ILE A 270 9.75 -16.47 4.80
C ILE A 270 11.20 -15.99 4.63
N LEU A 271 11.63 -15.02 5.44
CA LEU A 271 12.97 -14.43 5.37
C LEU A 271 13.96 -15.02 6.38
N ALA A 272 13.61 -16.08 7.11
CA ALA A 272 14.45 -16.67 8.16
C ALA A 272 15.83 -17.13 7.65
N GLY A 273 15.92 -17.54 6.38
CA GLY A 273 17.18 -17.93 5.74
C GLY A 273 18.10 -16.78 5.33
N SER A 274 17.65 -15.52 5.39
CA SER A 274 18.43 -14.35 4.95
C SER A 274 19.22 -13.72 6.10
N ARG A 275 20.55 -13.69 6.00
CA ARG A 275 21.39 -12.99 6.99
C ARG A 275 21.16 -11.47 7.01
N ASP A 276 20.85 -10.91 5.84
CA ASP A 276 20.70 -9.46 5.66
C ASP A 276 19.27 -8.99 5.92
N LEU A 277 18.27 -9.75 5.44
CA LEU A 277 16.86 -9.35 5.51
C LEU A 277 16.19 -9.77 6.82
N TYR A 278 16.64 -10.86 7.48
CA TYR A 278 16.03 -11.31 8.72
C TYR A 278 16.06 -10.26 9.85
N PRO A 279 17.19 -9.58 10.13
CA PRO A 279 17.21 -8.53 11.14
C PRO A 279 16.33 -7.32 10.78
N ALA A 280 16.17 -7.04 9.48
CA ALA A 280 15.34 -5.94 9.00
C ALA A 280 13.84 -6.26 9.17
N VAL A 281 13.41 -7.46 8.79
CA VAL A 281 12.01 -7.89 8.94
C VAL A 281 11.61 -8.03 10.41
N GLU A 282 12.56 -8.33 11.30
CA GLU A 282 12.28 -8.33 12.74
C GLU A 282 11.86 -6.93 13.21
N LEU A 283 12.58 -5.88 12.78
CA LEU A 283 12.25 -4.49 13.08
C LEU A 283 10.96 -4.05 12.40
N TYR A 284 10.77 -4.42 11.14
CA TYR A 284 9.56 -4.10 10.39
C TYR A 284 8.32 -4.76 11.03
N GLY A 285 8.46 -5.99 11.53
CA GLY A 285 7.42 -6.67 12.30
C GLY A 285 7.02 -5.92 13.57
N ARG A 286 7.95 -5.21 14.24
CA ARG A 286 7.62 -4.35 15.39
C ARG A 286 6.75 -3.17 14.99
N LEU A 287 6.96 -2.60 13.80
CA LEU A 287 6.11 -1.52 13.26
C LEU A 287 4.70 -2.04 12.95
N ILE A 288 4.59 -3.21 12.31
CA ILE A 288 3.30 -3.87 12.04
C ILE A 288 2.55 -4.14 13.35
N GLU A 289 3.20 -4.77 14.34
CA GLU A 289 2.59 -5.08 15.63
C GLU A 289 2.16 -3.82 16.38
N LYS A 290 2.95 -2.74 16.31
CA LYS A 290 2.58 -1.42 16.87
C LYS A 290 1.35 -0.86 16.15
N GLY A 291 1.32 -0.91 14.82
CA GLY A 291 0.23 -0.39 13.99
C GLY A 291 -1.08 -1.11 14.28
N LEU A 292 -1.05 -2.43 14.34
CA LEU A 292 -2.21 -3.26 14.72
C LEU A 292 -2.74 -2.91 16.11
N LYS A 293 -1.85 -2.81 17.11
CA LYS A 293 -2.24 -2.43 18.48
C LYS A 293 -2.87 -1.05 18.56
N LEU A 294 -2.33 -0.09 17.80
CA LEU A 294 -2.89 1.26 17.75
C LEU A 294 -4.24 1.29 17.05
N ARG A 295 -4.37 0.67 15.88
CA ARG A 295 -5.63 0.58 15.14
C ARG A 295 -6.73 -0.10 15.93
N ALA A 296 -6.40 -1.15 16.70
CA ALA A 296 -7.37 -1.84 17.55
C ALA A 296 -7.98 -0.92 18.63
N LYS A 297 -7.19 0.05 19.13
CA LYS A 297 -7.60 1.05 20.12
C LYS A 297 -8.23 2.28 19.49
N GLN A 298 -7.70 2.73 18.35
CA GLN A 298 -8.12 3.90 17.61
C GLN A 298 -8.30 3.51 16.13
N PRO A 299 -9.47 2.99 15.73
CA PRO A 299 -9.67 2.47 14.38
C PRO A 299 -9.60 3.54 13.28
N MET A 300 -9.98 4.77 13.61
CA MET A 300 -10.04 5.90 12.69
C MET A 300 -8.91 6.91 12.99
N MET A 301 -7.64 6.47 12.88
CA MET A 301 -6.48 7.34 13.17
C MET A 301 -6.42 8.56 12.23
N GLU A 302 -6.88 8.38 11.00
CA GLU A 302 -6.92 9.36 9.93
C GLU A 302 -7.77 10.59 10.28
N HIS A 303 -8.77 10.44 11.16
CA HIS A 303 -9.58 11.55 11.66
C HIS A 303 -8.73 12.64 12.34
N LEU A 304 -7.57 12.27 12.91
CA LEU A 304 -6.65 13.22 13.54
C LEU A 304 -6.14 14.28 12.54
N PHE A 305 -6.16 13.98 11.25
CA PHE A 305 -5.72 14.87 10.19
C PHE A 305 -6.86 15.66 9.55
N ALA A 306 -8.11 15.44 9.95
CA ALA A 306 -9.27 16.12 9.37
C ALA A 306 -9.86 17.21 10.29
N GLN A 307 -9.42 17.28 11.54
CA GLN A 307 -10.05 18.14 12.57
C GLN A 307 -9.69 19.62 12.47
N LYS A 308 -8.48 19.93 12.01
CA LYS A 308 -7.95 21.30 11.90
C LYS A 308 -6.83 21.36 10.88
N HIS A 309 -6.53 22.55 10.38
CA HIS A 309 -5.30 22.77 9.62
C HIS A 309 -4.08 22.42 10.48
N LEU A 310 -3.18 21.60 9.96
CA LEU A 310 -1.95 21.22 10.65
C LEU A 310 -0.76 22.02 10.13
N SER A 311 -0.05 22.66 11.05
CA SER A 311 1.32 23.10 10.79
C SER A 311 2.28 21.89 10.67
N PRO A 312 3.50 22.07 10.10
CA PRO A 312 4.50 21.00 10.04
C PRO A 312 4.83 20.38 11.40
N ASP A 313 4.97 21.21 12.44
CA ASP A 313 5.27 20.74 13.80
C ASP A 313 4.10 19.98 14.41
N GLU A 314 2.87 20.44 14.20
CA GLU A 314 1.68 19.72 14.66
C GLU A 314 1.55 18.37 13.96
N PHE A 315 1.74 18.31 12.64
CA PHE A 315 1.73 17.04 11.91
C PHE A 315 2.83 16.10 12.41
N ARG A 316 4.04 16.62 12.65
CA ARG A 316 5.14 15.84 13.24
C ARG A 316 4.76 15.32 14.62
N ASN A 317 4.19 16.15 15.48
CA ASN A 317 3.80 15.80 16.84
C ASN A 317 2.63 14.81 16.89
N VAL A 318 1.65 14.92 16.00
CA VAL A 318 0.56 13.95 15.88
C VAL A 318 1.11 12.60 15.44
N THR A 319 1.99 12.58 14.44
CA THR A 319 2.46 11.33 13.84
C THR A 319 3.57 10.63 14.63
N VAL A 320 4.34 11.34 15.45
CA VAL A 320 5.49 10.78 16.20
C VAL A 320 5.11 9.57 17.09
N ASN A 321 3.88 9.56 17.59
CA ASN A 321 3.37 8.52 18.49
C ASN A 321 2.51 7.46 17.79
N LEU A 322 2.14 7.68 16.52
CA LEU A 322 1.37 6.74 15.72
C LEU A 322 2.29 5.64 15.18
N LEU A 323 2.88 5.81 14.01
CA LEU A 323 3.81 4.85 13.41
C LEU A 323 5.07 5.56 12.95
N GLU A 324 6.22 5.02 13.36
CA GLU A 324 7.51 5.57 12.96
C GLU A 324 7.70 5.42 11.46
N ARG A 325 8.27 6.42 10.79
CA ARG A 325 8.46 6.39 9.34
C ARG A 325 9.81 6.92 8.92
N GLN A 326 10.26 6.46 7.76
CA GLN A 326 11.36 7.07 7.04
C GLN A 326 10.80 8.08 6.05
N ILE A 327 11.42 9.25 5.98
CA ILE A 327 11.09 10.28 4.99
C ILE A 327 12.33 10.55 4.16
N CYS A 328 12.18 10.48 2.84
CA CYS A 328 13.12 11.04 1.88
C CYS A 328 12.58 12.42 1.45
N GLN A 329 13.27 13.50 1.81
CA GLN A 329 12.76 14.84 1.54
C GLN A 329 13.88 15.81 1.11
N GLU A 330 13.61 16.54 0.03
CA GLU A 330 14.38 17.72 -0.35
C GLU A 330 14.15 18.86 0.65
N LYS A 331 15.26 19.46 1.09
CA LYS A 331 15.33 20.57 2.02
C LYS A 331 15.53 21.88 1.25
N SER A 332 15.27 22.98 1.92
CA SER A 332 15.44 24.35 1.45
C SER A 332 16.76 24.64 0.73
N ASP A 333 17.85 24.08 1.21
CA ASP A 333 19.19 24.23 0.67
C ASP A 333 19.44 23.40 -0.60
N GLY A 334 18.44 22.68 -1.10
CA GLY A 334 18.54 21.74 -2.22
C GLY A 334 19.15 20.39 -1.82
N THR A 335 19.46 20.19 -0.53
CA THR A 335 19.90 18.88 -0.05
C THR A 335 18.71 17.97 0.16
N VAL A 336 18.80 16.73 -0.29
CA VAL A 336 17.81 15.70 0.04
C VAL A 336 18.34 14.88 1.22
N LYS A 337 17.52 14.69 2.25
CA LYS A 337 17.87 13.92 3.45
C LYS A 337 16.92 12.74 3.65
N ILE A 338 17.48 11.67 4.22
CA ILE A 338 16.74 10.52 4.73
C ILE A 338 16.66 10.69 6.25
N GLU A 339 15.46 10.81 6.79
CA GLU A 339 15.22 11.01 8.22
C GLU A 339 14.20 10.01 8.74
N TRP A 340 14.46 9.44 9.93
CA TRP A 340 13.46 8.65 10.65
C TRP A 340 12.73 9.55 11.65
N ILE A 341 11.40 9.53 11.60
CA ILE A 341 10.53 10.26 12.52
C ILE A 341 9.79 9.27 13.40
N GLY A 342 9.92 9.42 14.72
CA GLY A 342 9.28 8.56 15.70
C GLY A 342 9.64 8.94 17.13
N ALA A 343 8.98 8.29 18.10
CA ALA A 343 9.21 8.55 19.52
C ALA A 343 10.63 8.14 19.96
N LYS A 344 11.12 8.66 21.09
CA LYS A 344 12.38 8.20 21.70
C LYS A 344 12.31 6.70 22.03
N LYS A 345 13.44 6.00 21.95
CA LYS A 345 13.56 4.54 22.18
C LYS A 345 12.70 3.68 21.23
N SER A 346 12.25 4.24 20.12
CA SER A 346 11.50 3.51 19.08
C SER A 346 12.42 3.04 17.94
N VAL A 347 11.83 2.47 16.88
CA VAL A 347 12.56 2.14 15.63
C VAL A 347 13.27 3.37 15.04
N ALA A 348 12.70 4.56 15.20
CA ALA A 348 13.30 5.80 14.72
C ALA A 348 14.59 6.20 15.47
N ASP A 349 14.74 5.76 16.72
CA ASP A 349 15.89 6.08 17.59
C ASP A 349 16.98 4.99 17.56
N LEU A 350 16.84 4.01 16.66
CA LEU A 350 17.83 2.94 16.49
C LEU A 350 19.10 3.44 15.78
N PRO A 351 20.25 2.76 15.95
CA PRO A 351 21.49 3.13 15.27
C PRO A 351 21.38 3.06 13.74
N ALA A 352 22.18 3.87 13.03
CA ALA A 352 22.19 3.94 11.57
C ALA A 352 22.33 2.58 10.86
N LYS A 353 23.05 1.62 11.47
CA LYS A 353 23.14 0.24 10.96
C LYS A 353 21.78 -0.46 10.85
N LYS A 354 20.87 -0.22 11.79
CA LYS A 354 19.51 -0.78 11.78
C LYS A 354 18.63 -0.09 10.73
N HIS A 355 18.77 1.22 10.58
CA HIS A 355 18.08 1.96 9.50
C HIS A 355 18.56 1.55 8.12
N HIS A 356 19.86 1.26 7.96
CA HIS A 356 20.41 0.68 6.74
C HIS A 356 19.74 -0.66 6.41
N GLN A 357 19.61 -1.55 7.38
CA GLN A 357 18.92 -2.85 7.20
C GLN A 357 17.47 -2.66 6.73
N LEU A 358 16.74 -1.70 7.29
CA LEU A 358 15.38 -1.36 6.85
C LEU A 358 15.34 -0.79 5.43
N ALA A 359 16.29 0.07 5.06
CA ALA A 359 16.38 0.62 3.70
C ALA A 359 16.69 -0.48 2.66
N VAL A 360 17.53 -1.45 3.02
CA VAL A 360 17.79 -2.64 2.19
C VAL A 360 16.52 -3.47 2.01
N LEU A 361 15.77 -3.73 3.09
CA LEU A 361 14.49 -4.45 3.00
C LEU A 361 13.48 -3.72 2.10
N GLN A 362 13.34 -2.40 2.23
CA GLN A 362 12.45 -1.61 1.37
C GLN A 362 12.86 -1.68 -0.11
N ALA A 363 14.16 -1.55 -0.41
CA ALA A 363 14.64 -1.73 -1.78
C ALA A 363 14.44 -3.16 -2.29
N SER A 364 14.51 -4.18 -1.43
CA SER A 364 14.24 -5.57 -1.82
C SER A 364 12.77 -5.77 -2.19
N ILE A 365 11.85 -5.23 -1.38
CA ILE A 365 10.40 -5.27 -1.68
C ILE A 365 10.13 -4.52 -2.98
N HIS A 366 10.69 -3.32 -3.15
CA HIS A 366 10.55 -2.55 -4.39
C HIS A 366 11.08 -3.32 -5.60
N PHE A 367 12.27 -3.91 -5.52
CA PHE A 367 12.85 -4.69 -6.61
C PHE A 367 11.99 -5.91 -6.97
N LEU A 368 11.46 -6.64 -5.99
CA LEU A 368 10.53 -7.74 -6.22
C LEU A 368 9.27 -7.25 -6.95
N GLN A 369 8.65 -6.17 -6.47
CA GLN A 369 7.43 -5.60 -7.03
C GLN A 369 7.59 -5.13 -8.48
N GLN A 370 8.78 -4.68 -8.90
CA GLN A 370 9.03 -4.34 -10.31
C GLN A 370 8.81 -5.53 -11.26
N HIS A 371 8.91 -6.77 -10.77
CA HIS A 371 8.71 -7.95 -11.60
C HIS A 371 7.23 -8.32 -11.77
N PHE A 372 6.30 -7.68 -11.06
CA PHE A 372 4.89 -8.06 -11.10
C PHE A 372 4.25 -7.69 -12.44
N THR A 373 3.60 -8.66 -13.10
CA THR A 373 2.88 -8.42 -14.36
C THR A 373 1.37 -8.39 -14.15
N ARG A 374 0.65 -7.73 -15.08
CA ARG A 374 -0.83 -7.75 -15.13
C ARG A 374 -1.40 -9.16 -15.30
N SER A 375 -0.62 -10.11 -15.83
CA SER A 375 -1.01 -11.50 -16.00
C SER A 375 -0.85 -12.36 -14.75
N GLY A 376 -0.48 -11.74 -13.60
CA GLY A 376 -0.22 -12.47 -12.36
C GLY A 376 1.01 -13.35 -12.46
N ARG A 377 2.10 -12.82 -13.04
CA ARG A 377 3.40 -13.49 -13.18
C ARG A 377 4.55 -12.58 -12.77
N LEU A 378 5.74 -13.16 -12.70
CA LEU A 378 7.00 -12.44 -12.53
C LEU A 378 7.71 -12.32 -13.90
N ALA A 379 7.96 -11.08 -14.34
CA ALA A 379 8.72 -10.76 -15.56
C ALA A 379 10.22 -11.01 -15.39
N ASN A 380 10.98 -11.15 -16.48
CA ASN A 380 12.43 -11.26 -16.40
C ASN A 380 13.06 -9.94 -15.94
N THR A 381 14.19 -9.97 -15.21
CA THR A 381 14.91 -8.74 -14.84
C THR A 381 15.33 -7.91 -16.08
N ALA A 382 15.58 -8.58 -17.21
CA ALA A 382 15.93 -7.93 -18.48
C ALA A 382 14.76 -7.17 -19.13
N GLU A 383 13.52 -7.50 -18.76
CA GLU A 383 12.28 -6.97 -19.34
C GLU A 383 11.62 -5.93 -18.42
N LEU A 384 12.26 -5.58 -17.30
CA LEU A 384 11.70 -4.62 -16.36
C LEU A 384 11.57 -3.23 -16.97
N GLU A 385 10.40 -2.64 -16.73
CA GLU A 385 10.12 -1.27 -17.12
C GLU A 385 10.93 -0.28 -16.28
N PRO A 386 11.29 0.90 -16.85
CA PRO A 386 12.00 1.93 -16.11
C PRO A 386 11.26 2.34 -14.83
N SER A 387 11.97 2.35 -13.70
CA SER A 387 11.47 2.82 -12.41
C SER A 387 12.61 3.45 -11.59
N PRO A 388 12.41 4.63 -10.98
CA PRO A 388 13.46 5.30 -10.23
C PRO A 388 13.78 4.59 -8.91
N CYS A 389 14.98 4.83 -8.38
CA CYS A 389 15.34 4.39 -7.04
C CYS A 389 14.44 5.09 -5.98
N PRO A 390 13.87 4.36 -4.99
CA PRO A 390 13.07 4.97 -3.92
C PRO A 390 13.87 5.91 -3.00
N PHE A 391 15.21 5.85 -3.08
CA PHE A 391 16.12 6.71 -2.32
C PHE A 391 16.85 7.74 -3.18
N ARG A 392 16.40 7.93 -4.43
CA ARG A 392 17.00 8.89 -5.38
C ARG A 392 17.13 10.28 -4.75
N GLY A 393 18.27 10.92 -4.97
CA GLY A 393 18.63 12.24 -4.45
C GLY A 393 19.04 12.24 -2.97
N ALA A 394 18.38 11.41 -2.15
CA ALA A 394 18.56 11.33 -0.70
C ALA A 394 19.71 10.40 -0.27
N CYS A 395 20.02 9.39 -1.09
CA CYS A 395 21.02 8.38 -0.79
C CYS A 395 22.45 8.95 -0.85
N VAL A 396 23.20 8.82 0.24
CA VAL A 396 24.61 9.24 0.31
C VAL A 396 25.48 8.50 -0.71
N ALA A 397 25.21 7.21 -0.94
CA ALA A 397 25.95 6.41 -1.92
C ALA A 397 25.81 6.98 -3.33
N GLN A 398 24.61 7.43 -3.74
CA GLN A 398 24.41 8.03 -5.07
C GLN A 398 25.37 9.19 -5.31
N LYS A 399 25.53 10.09 -4.32
CA LYS A 399 26.47 11.22 -4.42
C LYS A 399 27.93 10.76 -4.44
N GLN A 400 28.29 9.79 -3.60
CA GLN A 400 29.65 9.26 -3.51
C GLN A 400 30.13 8.52 -4.78
N PHE A 401 29.20 7.96 -5.54
CA PHE A 401 29.47 7.22 -6.77
C PHE A 401 29.16 8.03 -8.05
N GLY A 402 29.14 9.36 -7.97
CA GLY A 402 29.02 10.23 -9.15
C GLY A 402 27.63 10.30 -9.76
N SER A 403 26.58 9.99 -8.99
CA SER A 403 25.17 10.00 -9.40
C SER A 403 24.89 9.15 -10.66
N PRO A 404 25.00 7.81 -10.56
CA PRO A 404 24.77 6.92 -11.71
C PRO A 404 23.41 7.16 -12.35
N ALA A 405 23.37 7.21 -13.69
CA ALA A 405 22.15 7.43 -14.45
C ALA A 405 21.12 6.30 -14.22
N GLU A 406 21.60 5.10 -13.89
CA GLU A 406 20.77 3.94 -13.56
C GLU A 406 19.90 4.18 -12.33
N CYS A 407 20.29 5.07 -11.39
CA CYS A 407 19.44 5.41 -10.25
C CYS A 407 18.10 6.06 -10.67
N GLU A 408 18.04 6.64 -11.87
CA GLU A 408 16.86 7.33 -12.42
C GLU A 408 15.83 6.39 -13.02
N THR A 409 16.30 5.26 -13.57
CA THR A 409 15.46 4.42 -14.43
C THR A 409 15.62 2.92 -14.20
N LYS A 410 16.79 2.45 -13.78
CA LYS A 410 17.09 1.01 -13.65
C LYS A 410 18.02 0.75 -12.46
N PRO A 411 17.62 1.06 -11.22
CA PRO A 411 18.50 1.00 -10.05
C PRO A 411 19.07 -0.40 -9.75
N TRP A 412 18.47 -1.46 -10.30
CA TRP A 412 19.00 -2.83 -10.21
C TRP A 412 20.22 -3.11 -11.08
N LEU A 413 20.56 -2.21 -12.01
CA LEU A 413 21.79 -2.27 -12.82
C LEU A 413 22.97 -1.56 -12.15
N VAL A 414 22.72 -0.78 -11.09
CA VAL A 414 23.78 -0.12 -10.32
C VAL A 414 24.67 -1.18 -9.68
N SER A 415 25.95 -1.15 -10.01
CA SER A 415 27.01 -1.96 -9.40
C SER A 415 28.12 -1.00 -9.00
N VAL A 416 28.25 -0.73 -7.70
CA VAL A 416 29.24 0.24 -7.19
C VAL A 416 30.52 -0.43 -6.66
N ALA A 417 30.62 -1.76 -6.83
CA ALA A 417 31.73 -2.57 -6.35
C ALA A 417 32.93 -2.61 -7.32
N ASP A 418 33.62 -1.47 -7.47
CA ASP A 418 35.02 -1.42 -7.93
C ASP A 418 35.96 -1.28 -6.72
N GLY A 419 36.10 -2.35 -5.93
CA GLY A 419 37.10 -2.43 -4.85
C GLY A 419 36.79 -1.70 -3.54
N LYS A 420 35.58 -1.15 -3.34
CA LYS A 420 35.13 -0.60 -2.04
C LYS A 420 34.32 -1.63 -1.24
N SER A 421 34.49 -1.64 0.07
CA SER A 421 33.86 -2.61 1.00
C SER A 421 32.37 -2.38 1.28
N GLN A 422 31.71 -1.42 0.62
CA GLN A 422 30.30 -1.10 0.84
C GLN A 422 29.57 -0.89 -0.48
N VAL A 423 28.46 -1.62 -0.67
CA VAL A 423 27.51 -1.51 -1.79
C VAL A 423 26.37 -0.56 -1.43
N CYS A 424 25.66 -0.01 -2.43
CA CYS A 424 24.51 0.87 -2.19
C CYS A 424 23.29 0.06 -1.69
N PHE A 425 22.25 0.72 -1.16
CA PHE A 425 21.05 0.03 -0.62
C PHE A 425 20.38 -0.89 -1.65
N TYR A 426 20.29 -0.44 -2.91
CA TYR A 426 19.60 -1.18 -3.97
C TYR A 426 20.42 -2.39 -4.44
N GLU A 427 21.73 -2.22 -4.57
CA GLU A 427 22.63 -3.33 -4.87
C GLU A 427 22.63 -4.36 -3.73
N ALA A 428 22.73 -3.92 -2.48
CA ALA A 428 22.58 -4.78 -1.31
C ALA A 428 21.25 -5.54 -1.35
N ALA A 429 20.14 -4.84 -1.61
CA ALA A 429 18.80 -5.43 -1.67
C ALA A 429 18.65 -6.54 -2.72
N ARG A 430 19.13 -6.29 -3.95
CA ARG A 430 19.17 -7.29 -5.03
C ARG A 430 19.99 -8.51 -4.61
N LEU A 431 21.14 -8.28 -3.98
CA LEU A 431 22.06 -9.31 -3.53
C LEU A 431 21.51 -10.09 -2.32
N SER A 432 20.74 -9.47 -1.43
CA SER A 432 20.16 -10.12 -0.25
C SER A 432 18.96 -11.02 -0.57
N LEU A 433 18.30 -10.80 -1.72
CA LEU A 433 17.23 -11.65 -2.27
C LEU A 433 17.73 -12.93 -2.94
N ARG A 434 19.02 -13.26 -2.85
CA ARG A 434 19.54 -14.54 -3.34
C ARG A 434 19.21 -15.72 -2.42
N LEU A 435 18.96 -15.46 -1.12
CA LEU A 435 18.91 -16.39 0.03
C LEU A 435 20.02 -17.46 0.03
N ASP A 436 20.57 -17.82 1.19
CA ASP A 436 21.65 -18.81 1.21
C ASP A 436 21.08 -20.17 0.73
N ARG A 437 21.52 -20.69 -0.44
CA ARG A 437 20.97 -21.93 -1.07
C ARG A 437 21.00 -23.16 -0.15
N ARG A 438 21.78 -23.11 0.94
CA ARG A 438 21.92 -24.16 1.95
C ARG A 438 20.87 -24.09 3.07
N ASN A 439 20.16 -22.97 3.19
CA ASN A 439 19.07 -22.75 4.14
C ASN A 439 17.72 -22.65 3.39
N LYS A 440 17.45 -23.61 2.51
CA LYS A 440 16.09 -23.89 2.02
C LYS A 440 15.27 -24.48 3.19
N GLY A 441 15.04 -23.68 4.22
CA GLY A 441 14.15 -24.02 5.33
C GLY A 441 12.73 -24.17 4.79
N ASN A 442 12.01 -25.17 5.33
CA ASN A 442 10.63 -25.57 5.08
C ASN A 442 9.83 -24.65 4.15
N GLN A 443 9.26 -25.23 3.08
CA GLN A 443 8.24 -24.56 2.28
C GLN A 443 7.22 -23.90 3.22
N PRO A 444 6.90 -22.61 3.03
CA PRO A 444 5.89 -21.96 3.86
C PRO A 444 4.59 -22.74 3.72
N VAL A 445 4.01 -23.17 4.84
CA VAL A 445 2.63 -23.67 4.84
C VAL A 445 1.76 -22.44 4.62
N TYR A 446 1.26 -22.25 3.40
CA TYR A 446 0.32 -21.17 3.11
C TYR A 446 -0.97 -21.47 3.88
N THR A 447 -1.13 -20.80 5.01
CA THR A 447 -2.37 -20.83 5.79
C THR A 447 -3.15 -19.57 5.44
N THR A 448 -4.32 -19.74 4.84
CA THR A 448 -5.26 -18.64 4.65
C THR A 448 -5.88 -18.27 6.01
N PRO A 449 -6.12 -16.97 6.28
CA PRO A 449 -7.11 -16.61 7.27
C PRO A 449 -8.48 -17.05 6.71
N VAL A 450 -9.13 -18.01 7.37
CA VAL A 450 -10.54 -18.32 7.17
C VAL A 450 -11.39 -17.20 7.74
#